data_AF-A0A7Z9T7R6-F1
#
_entry.id   AF-A0A7Z9T7R6-F1
#
_cell.length_a   1.000
_cell.length_b   1.000
_cell.length_c   1.000
_cell.angle_alpha   90.00
_cell.angle_beta   90.00
_cell.angle_gamma   90.00
#
_symmetry.space_group_name_H-M   'P 1'
#
loop_
_entity.id
_entity.type
_entity.pdbx_description
1 polymer ?
#
loop_
_entity_poly.entity_id
_entity_poly.type
_entity_poly.pdbx_seq_one_letter_code
_entity_poly.pdbx_strand_id
1 'polypeptide(L)'
;MHGSPWLRIGWRNLGRNRKRTTLTALGLAVGFAANVLLVGWTEGLLAEMVESATSLVNGQIEIHDAEFRPDRSMFDTIGGRAGIDVEALLRAVDADSAVVASAPRVYAGGLVSSGDATSAAMF
;
A
#
# COMPACT_ATOMS: atom_id res chain seq x y z
N MET A 1 51.09 -6.36 19.44
CA MET A 1 49.96 -5.43 19.21
C MET A 1 49.55 -4.82 20.54
N HIS A 2 50.09 -3.65 20.89
CA HIS A 2 49.74 -2.98 22.14
C HIS A 2 48.34 -2.38 22.02
N GLY A 3 47.35 -3.01 22.65
CA GLY A 3 46.00 -2.48 22.72
C GLY A 3 46.00 -1.11 23.40
N SER A 4 45.44 -0.12 22.71
CA SER A 4 45.30 1.25 23.19
C SER A 4 44.67 1.29 24.60
N PRO A 5 45.32 1.94 25.59
CA PRO A 5 44.84 1.97 26.97
C PRO A 5 43.54 2.77 27.13
N TRP A 6 43.17 3.57 26.13
CA TRP A 6 42.03 4.49 26.15
C TRP A 6 40.68 3.77 26.34
N LEU A 7 40.49 2.62 25.70
CA LEU A 7 39.25 1.82 25.85
C LEU A 7 39.08 1.29 27.28
N ARG A 8 40.18 0.82 27.89
CA ARG A 8 40.17 0.28 29.27
C ARG A 8 39.90 1.37 30.30
N ILE A 9 40.43 2.56 30.07
CA ILE A 9 40.18 3.75 30.90
C ILE A 9 38.71 4.20 30.76
N GLY A 10 38.18 4.25 29.53
CA GLY A 10 36.79 4.59 29.26
C GLY A 10 35.80 3.65 29.94
N TRP A 11 36.01 2.33 29.86
CA TRP A 11 35.14 1.34 30.49
C TRP A 11 35.13 1.45 32.02
N ARG A 12 36.29 1.67 32.64
CA ARG A 12 36.38 1.93 34.09
C ARG A 12 35.69 3.23 34.48
N ASN A 13 35.73 4.27 33.64
CA ASN A 13 35.06 5.55 33.89
C ASN A 13 33.53 5.39 33.91
N LEU A 14 32.99 4.71 32.90
CA LEU A 14 31.56 4.37 32.80
C LEU A 14 31.10 3.52 34.01
N GLY A 15 31.90 2.52 34.38
CA GLY A 15 31.60 1.66 35.53
C GLY A 15 31.64 2.37 36.89
N ARG A 16 32.35 3.50 37.02
CA ARG A 16 32.43 4.31 38.26
C ARG A 16 31.23 5.24 38.43
N ASN A 17 30.69 5.78 37.34
CA ASN A 17 29.57 6.73 37.34
C ASN A 17 28.28 6.08 36.84
N ARG A 18 27.92 4.92 37.40
CA ARG A 18 26.82 4.05 36.90
C ARG A 18 25.51 4.80 36.66
N LYS A 19 25.07 5.65 37.61
CA LYS A 19 23.81 6.40 37.48
C LYS A 19 23.77 7.32 36.25
N ARG A 20 24.87 8.03 35.97
CA ARG A 20 24.95 8.96 34.83
C ARG A 20 25.03 8.18 33.52
N THR A 21 25.86 7.14 33.49
CA THR A 21 25.99 6.25 32.33
C THR A 21 24.68 5.56 31.98
N THR A 22 23.92 5.07 32.96
CA THR A 22 22.62 4.44 32.71
C THR A 22 21.60 5.42 32.16
N LEU A 23 21.53 6.65 32.68
CA LEU A 23 20.60 7.66 32.16
C LEU A 23 20.90 8.02 30.70
N THR A 24 22.17 8.25 30.37
CA THR A 24 22.57 8.56 28.98
C THR A 24 22.35 7.38 28.04
N ALA A 25 22.72 6.16 28.46
CA ALA A 25 22.52 4.96 27.67
C ALA A 25 21.03 4.68 27.43
N LEU A 26 20.18 4.90 28.44
CA LEU A 26 18.74 4.73 28.32
C LEU A 26 18.15 5.75 27.33
N GLY A 27 18.55 7.02 27.42
CA GLY A 27 18.12 8.04 26.47
C GLY A 27 18.49 7.70 25.03
N LEU A 28 19.72 7.23 24.81
CA LEU A 28 20.16 6.77 23.49
C LEU A 28 19.37 5.55 23.00
N ALA A 29 19.17 4.56 23.87
CA ALA A 29 18.44 3.34 23.54
C ALA A 29 16.98 3.65 23.16
N VAL A 30 16.29 4.49 23.95
CA VAL A 30 14.91 4.89 23.68
C VAL A 30 14.81 5.69 22.38
N GLY A 31 15.70 6.67 22.17
CA GLY A 31 15.69 7.47 20.95
C GLY A 31 15.97 6.63 19.69
N PHE A 32 16.95 5.72 19.77
CA PHE A 32 17.26 4.82 18.67
C PHE A 32 16.12 3.83 18.39
N ALA A 33 15.53 3.24 19.44
CA ALA A 33 14.39 2.34 19.29
C ALA A 33 13.18 3.06 18.66
N ALA A 34 12.87 4.28 19.11
CA ALA A 34 11.82 5.09 18.52
C ALA A 34 12.07 5.39 17.03
N ASN A 35 13.32 5.69 16.66
CA ASN A 35 13.68 5.91 15.27
C ASN A 35 13.51 4.66 14.40
N VAL A 36 13.98 3.50 14.87
CA VAL A 36 13.82 2.23 14.15
C VAL A 36 12.35 1.87 13.99
N LEU A 37 11.55 2.05 15.05
CA LEU A 37 10.11 1.81 15.01
C LEU A 37 9.42 2.74 14.02
N LEU A 38 9.74 4.04 14.03
CA LEU A 38 9.13 5.01 13.12
C LEU A 38 9.45 4.69 11.66
N VAL A 39 10.72 4.37 11.34
CA VAL A 39 11.12 3.99 9.99
C VAL A 39 10.39 2.71 9.55
N GLY A 40 10.40 1.67 10.36
CA GLY A 40 9.71 0.42 10.04
C GLY A 40 8.20 0.59 9.87
N TRP A 41 7.59 1.44 10.71
CA TRP A 41 6.18 1.80 10.60
C TRP A 41 5.89 2.52 9.28
N THR A 42 6.69 3.53 8.92
CA THR A 42 6.49 4.28 7.67
C THR A 42 6.62 3.39 6.45
N GLU A 43 7.64 2.52 6.40
CA GLU A 43 7.80 1.55 5.32
C GLU A 43 6.61 0.58 5.24
N GLY A 44 6.12 0.10 6.39
CA GLY A 44 4.93 -0.75 6.45
C GLY A 44 3.68 -0.06 5.90
N LEU A 45 3.43 1.18 6.32
CA LEU A 45 2.32 1.98 5.80
C LEU A 45 2.42 2.22 4.29
N LEU A 46 3.63 2.50 3.78
CA LEU A 46 3.83 2.72 2.35
C LEU A 46 3.59 1.43 1.55
N ALA A 47 4.07 0.29 2.03
CA ALA A 47 3.82 -1.00 1.40
C ALA A 47 2.32 -1.34 1.39
N GLU A 48 1.63 -1.13 2.51
CA GLU A 48 0.19 -1.36 2.62
C GLU A 48 -0.63 -0.38 1.76
N MET A 49 -0.20 0.88 1.64
CA MET A 49 -0.83 1.84 0.74
C MET A 49 -0.68 1.42 -0.72
N VAL A 50 0.51 0.95 -1.12
CA VAL A 50 0.73 0.44 -2.48
C VAL A 50 -0.14 -0.77 -2.74
N GLU A 51 -0.10 -1.76 -1.84
CA GLU A 51 -0.90 -2.97 -1.96
C GLU A 51 -2.40 -2.67 -1.98
N SER A 52 -2.87 -1.76 -1.12
CA SER A 52 -4.28 -1.34 -1.10
C SER A 52 -4.67 -0.60 -2.37
N ALA A 53 -3.81 0.26 -2.91
CA ALA A 53 -4.07 0.94 -4.17
C ALA A 53 -4.10 -0.04 -5.36
N THR A 54 -3.24 -1.06 -5.37
CA THR A 54 -3.19 -2.05 -6.45
C THR A 54 -4.22 -3.16 -6.32
N SER A 55 -4.62 -3.54 -5.10
CA SER A 55 -5.59 -4.62 -4.84
C SER A 55 -7.03 -4.14 -4.81
N LEU A 56 -7.27 -2.95 -4.25
CA LEU A 56 -8.63 -2.46 -3.98
C LEU A 56 -9.16 -1.55 -5.08
N VAL A 57 -8.27 -0.84 -5.78
CA VAL A 57 -8.70 0.25 -6.66
C VAL A 57 -8.66 -0.18 -8.12
N ASN A 58 -7.52 -0.58 -8.67
CA ASN A 58 -7.42 -0.77 -10.11
C ASN A 58 -6.41 -1.87 -10.42
N GLY A 59 -6.73 -2.75 -11.37
CA GLY A 59 -5.68 -3.42 -12.13
C GLY A 59 -4.70 -2.35 -12.66
N GLN A 60 -3.43 -2.71 -12.87
CA GLN A 60 -2.37 -1.73 -13.18
C GLN A 60 -2.72 -0.75 -14.32
N ILE A 61 -3.59 -1.15 -15.24
CA ILE A 61 -4.07 -0.34 -16.37
C ILE A 61 -5.60 -0.39 -16.51
N GLU A 62 -6.15 0.82 -16.61
CA GLU A 62 -7.55 1.23 -16.75
C GLU A 62 -8.11 1.54 -18.13
N ILE A 63 -8.79 0.63 -18.83
CA ILE A 63 -9.51 1.01 -20.08
C ILE A 63 -10.96 1.37 -19.74
N HIS A 64 -11.40 2.59 -20.08
CA HIS A 64 -12.77 3.10 -19.89
C HIS A 64 -13.05 4.21 -20.91
N ASP A 65 -14.32 4.60 -21.02
CA ASP A 65 -14.75 5.73 -21.83
C ASP A 65 -14.13 7.06 -21.32
N ALA A 66 -13.85 8.00 -22.22
CA ALA A 66 -13.22 9.28 -21.86
C ALA A 66 -14.06 10.10 -20.86
N GLU A 67 -15.39 9.99 -20.91
CA GLU A 67 -16.32 10.69 -20.03
C GLU A 67 -16.64 9.91 -18.75
N PHE A 68 -16.06 8.72 -18.54
CA PHE A 68 -16.36 7.90 -17.37
C PHE A 68 -15.84 8.49 -16.05
N ARG A 69 -14.72 9.21 -16.03
CA ARG A 69 -14.05 9.60 -14.76
C ARG A 69 -14.68 10.72 -13.92
N PRO A 70 -15.38 11.72 -14.48
CA PRO A 70 -16.06 12.74 -13.70
C PRO A 70 -17.17 12.16 -12.81
N ASP A 71 -18.06 11.33 -13.39
CA ASP A 71 -19.28 10.87 -12.71
C ASP A 71 -19.36 9.35 -12.49
N ARG A 72 -18.46 8.56 -13.10
CA ARG A 72 -18.46 7.08 -13.09
C ARG A 72 -19.82 6.50 -13.43
N SER A 73 -20.48 7.10 -14.41
CA SER A 73 -21.80 6.69 -14.88
C SER A 73 -21.75 5.28 -15.45
N MET A 74 -22.71 4.44 -15.08
CA MET A 74 -22.88 3.10 -15.65
C MET A 74 -23.19 3.14 -17.16
N PHE A 75 -23.59 4.30 -17.70
CA PHE A 75 -23.91 4.47 -19.11
C PHE A 75 -22.68 4.79 -19.98
N ASP A 76 -21.57 5.20 -19.37
CA ASP A 76 -20.34 5.59 -20.06
C ASP A 76 -19.46 4.35 -20.25
N THR A 77 -19.95 3.46 -21.11
CA THR A 77 -19.35 2.17 -21.41
C THR A 77 -18.44 2.24 -22.63
N ILE A 78 -17.46 1.34 -22.70
CA ILE A 78 -16.61 1.18 -23.88
C ILE A 78 -17.51 0.74 -25.06
N GLY A 79 -17.59 1.55 -26.11
CA GLY A 79 -18.52 1.36 -27.24
C GLY A 79 -19.86 2.08 -27.10
N GLY A 80 -20.07 2.81 -26.00
CA GLY A 80 -21.28 3.60 -25.73
C GLY A 80 -22.55 2.76 -25.79
N ARG A 81 -23.67 3.37 -26.19
CA ARG A 81 -24.99 2.71 -26.23
C ARG A 81 -25.08 1.53 -27.22
N ALA A 82 -24.22 1.50 -28.24
CA ALA A 82 -24.20 0.40 -29.21
C ALA A 82 -23.53 -0.86 -28.65
N GLY A 83 -22.75 -0.71 -27.58
CA GLY A 83 -21.93 -1.77 -27.00
C GLY A 83 -20.74 -2.15 -27.87
N ILE A 84 -19.92 -3.04 -27.34
CA ILE A 84 -18.76 -3.63 -28.01
C ILE A 84 -18.71 -5.13 -27.71
N ASP A 85 -18.08 -5.90 -28.59
CA ASP A 85 -17.66 -7.26 -28.27
C ASP A 85 -16.53 -7.23 -27.24
N VAL A 86 -16.89 -7.37 -25.97
CA VAL A 86 -15.97 -7.37 -24.83
C VAL A 86 -14.97 -8.53 -24.92
N GLU A 87 -15.40 -9.69 -25.42
CA GLU A 87 -14.49 -10.84 -25.54
C GLU A 87 -13.43 -10.60 -26.62
N ALA A 88 -13.81 -9.99 -27.75
CA ALA A 88 -12.85 -9.60 -28.77
C ALA A 88 -11.85 -8.57 -28.25
N LEU A 89 -12.31 -7.61 -27.44
CA LEU A 89 -11.44 -6.63 -26.80
C LEU A 89 -10.45 -7.28 -25.84
N LEU A 90 -10.91 -8.20 -24.97
CA LEU A 90 -10.03 -8.93 -24.05
C LEU A 90 -9.00 -9.78 -24.80
N ARG A 91 -9.41 -10.49 -25.86
CA ARG A 91 -8.46 -11.25 -26.72
C ARG A 91 -7.40 -10.36 -27.36
N ALA A 92 -7.75 -9.13 -27.74
CA ALA A 92 -6.80 -8.17 -28.31
C ALA A 92 -5.82 -7.66 -27.26
N VAL A 93 -6.26 -7.48 -26.01
CA VAL A 93 -5.41 -7.07 -24.89
C VAL A 93 -4.47 -8.21 -24.47
N ASP A 94 -4.99 -9.42 -24.32
CA ASP A 94 -4.22 -10.62 -23.94
C ASP A 94 -3.20 -11.06 -25.00
N ALA A 95 -3.29 -10.52 -26.22
CA ALA A 95 -2.31 -10.79 -27.28
C ALA A 95 -0.95 -10.10 -27.02
N ASP A 96 -0.89 -9.09 -26.15
CA ASP A 96 0.37 -8.46 -25.76
C ASP A 96 1.09 -9.29 -24.68
N SER A 97 2.33 -9.69 -24.96
CA SER A 97 3.18 -10.45 -24.04
C SER A 97 3.47 -9.76 -22.69
N ALA A 98 3.28 -8.44 -22.59
CA ALA A 98 3.41 -7.69 -21.35
C ALA A 98 2.17 -7.83 -20.44
N VAL A 99 1.03 -8.29 -20.96
CA VAL A 99 -0.20 -8.46 -20.19
C VAL A 99 -0.19 -9.82 -19.48
N VAL A 100 -0.19 -9.79 -18.15
CA VAL A 100 -0.22 -11.00 -17.32
C VAL A 100 -1.64 -11.55 -17.18
N ALA A 101 -2.63 -10.67 -17.07
CA ALA A 101 -4.04 -11.01 -16.99
C ALA A 101 -4.90 -9.78 -17.33
N SER A 102 -6.07 -10.02 -17.91
CA SER A 102 -7.11 -9.00 -18.12
C SER A 102 -8.46 -9.50 -17.59
N ALA A 103 -9.31 -8.58 -17.13
CA ALA A 103 -10.65 -8.90 -16.67
C ALA A 103 -11.61 -7.75 -17.00
N PRO A 104 -12.83 -8.04 -17.48
CA PRO A 104 -13.86 -7.03 -17.65
C PRO A 104 -14.38 -6.59 -16.27
N ARG A 105 -14.70 -5.31 -16.15
CA ARG A 105 -15.30 -4.75 -14.93
C ARG A 105 -16.48 -3.85 -15.26
N VAL A 106 -17.43 -3.75 -14.34
CA VAL A 106 -18.58 -2.83 -14.41
C VAL A 106 -18.67 -2.14 -13.06
N TYR A 107 -18.83 -0.81 -13.07
CA TYR A 107 -19.05 -0.03 -11.86
C TYR A 107 -20.52 0.40 -11.80
N ALA A 108 -21.26 -0.07 -10.79
CA ALA A 108 -22.69 0.20 -10.65
C ALA A 108 -23.13 0.29 -9.19
N GLY A 109 -24.01 1.24 -8.90
CA GLY A 109 -24.74 1.27 -7.63
C GLY A 109 -25.97 0.36 -7.69
N GLY A 110 -26.22 -0.38 -6.63
CA GLY A 110 -27.40 -1.24 -6.51
C GLY A 110 -27.88 -1.39 -5.07
N LEU A 111 -28.96 -2.14 -4.90
CA LEU A 111 -29.45 -2.54 -3.58
C LEU A 111 -29.16 -4.03 -3.37
N VAL A 112 -28.50 -4.35 -2.26
CA VAL A 112 -28.36 -5.74 -1.79
C VAL A 112 -29.41 -5.98 -0.73
N SER A 113 -30.16 -7.06 -0.88
CA SER A 113 -31.09 -7.53 0.14
C SER A 113 -30.54 -8.81 0.78
N SER A 114 -30.62 -8.88 2.11
CA SER A 114 -30.28 -10.06 2.89
C SER A 114 -31.29 -10.22 4.03
N GLY A 115 -32.16 -11.23 3.92
CA GLY A 115 -33.28 -11.41 4.84
C GLY A 115 -34.25 -10.23 4.77
N ASP A 116 -34.58 -9.64 5.93
CA ASP A 116 -35.50 -8.50 6.03
C ASP A 116 -34.80 -7.13 5.88
N ALA A 117 -33.51 -7.10 5.51
CA ALA A 117 -32.74 -5.87 5.36
C ALA A 117 -32.31 -5.61 3.91
N THR A 118 -32.42 -4.35 3.50
CA THR A 118 -31.93 -3.86 2.20
C THR A 118 -30.94 -2.73 2.43
N SER A 119 -29.75 -2.85 1.86
CA SER A 119 -28.69 -1.84 1.93
C SER A 119 -28.25 -1.42 0.53
N ALA A 120 -27.91 -0.14 0.38
CA ALA A 120 -27.21 0.32 -0.81
C ALA A 120 -25.80 -0.29 -0.85
N ALA A 121 -25.39 -0.74 -2.02
CA ALA A 121 -24.07 -1.26 -2.30
C ALA A 121 -23.55 -0.67 -3.61
N MET A 122 -22.24 -0.57 -3.71
CA MET A 122 -21.53 -0.24 -4.93
C MET A 122 -20.74 -1.48 -5.33
N PHE A 123 -20.72 -1.78 -6.63
CA PHE A 123 -19.99 -2.90 -7.21
C PHE A 123 -19.17 -2.41 -8.39
#